data_AF-A0A382RGU5-F1
#
_entry.id   AF-A0A382RGU5-F1
#
_cell.length_a   1.000
_cell.length_b   1.000
_cell.length_c   1.000
_cell.angle_alpha   90.00
_cell.angle_beta   90.00
_cell.angle_gamma   90.00
#
_symmetry.space_group_name_H-M   'P 1'
#
loop_
_entity.id
_entity.type
_entity.pdbx_description
1 polymer ?
#
loop_
_entity_poly.entity_id
_entity_poly.type
_entity_poly.pdbx_seq_one_letter_code
_entity_poly.pdbx_strand_id
1 'polypeptide(L)' 'MIGNSERMKALLRLLERAAKTPATIMLQGESGTGKALLADAIHRASPWADGPFVTVD' A
#
# COMPACT_ATOMS: atom_id res chain seq x y z
N MET A 1 -8.59 16.13 -5.85
CA MET A 1 -8.43 14.67 -6.04
C MET A 1 -6.99 14.32 -5.69
N ILE A 2 -6.75 13.68 -4.54
CA ILE A 2 -5.39 13.29 -4.10
C ILE A 2 -4.92 12.14 -5.01
N GLY A 3 -3.67 12.20 -5.50
CA GLY A 3 -3.06 11.10 -6.26
C GLY A 3 -3.29 11.08 -7.78
N ASN A 4 -3.70 12.17 -8.42
CA ASN A 4 -3.95 12.20 -9.86
C ASN A 4 -2.69 12.35 -10.74
N SER A 5 -1.49 12.19 -10.18
CA SER A 5 -0.25 12.21 -10.97
C SER A 5 -0.01 10.83 -11.61
N GLU A 6 0.57 10.81 -12.81
CA GLU A 6 0.89 9.55 -13.49
C GLU A 6 1.84 8.67 -12.66
N ARG A 7 2.74 9.29 -11.89
CA ARG A 7 3.62 8.59 -10.96
C ARG A 7 2.83 7.89 -9.85
N MET A 8 1.82 8.55 -9.26
CA MET A 8 0.99 7.94 -8.23
C MET A 8 0.13 6.81 -8.81
N LYS A 9 -0.44 6.99 -10.00
CA LYS A 9 -1.19 5.92 -10.68
C LYS A 9 -0.31 4.70 -10.96
N ALA A 10 0.93 4.91 -11.39
CA ALA A 10 1.89 3.82 -11.60
C ALA A 10 2.24 3.10 -10.29
N LEU A 11 2.45 3.84 -9.20
CA LEU A 11 2.67 3.28 -7.87
C LEU A 11 1.48 2.41 -7.42
N LEU A 12 0.26 2.92 -7.52
CA LEU A 12 -0.95 2.18 -7.13
C LEU A 12 -1.10 0.87 -7.92
N ARG A 13 -0.86 0.88 -9.23
CA ARG A 13 -0.86 -0.34 -10.06
C ARG A 13 0.21 -1.34 -9.63
N LEU A 14 1.38 -0.87 -9.21
CA LEU A 14 2.44 -1.75 -8.69
C LEU A 14 2.00 -2.39 -7.37
N LEU A 15 1.42 -1.59 -6.47
CA LEU A 15 0.95 -2.06 -5.16
C LEU A 15 -0.20 -3.07 -5.30
N GLU A 16 -1.14 -2.86 -6.22
CA GLU A 16 -2.22 -3.82 -6.51
C GLU A 16 -1.69 -5.19 -6.96
N ARG A 17 -0.57 -5.22 -7.68
CA ARG A 17 0.09 -6.47 -8.10
C ARG A 17 0.84 -7.10 -6.93
N ALA A 18 1.57 -6.30 -6.16
CA ALA A 18 2.34 -6.77 -5.01
C ALA A 18 1.44 -7.32 -3.90
N ALA A 19 0.28 -6.70 -3.65
CA ALA A 19 -0.70 -7.10 -2.65
C ALA A 19 -1.21 -8.54 -2.83
N LYS A 20 -1.21 -9.05 -4.07
CA LYS A 20 -1.63 -10.42 -4.40
C LYS A 20 -0.56 -11.48 -4.16
N THR A 21 0.60 -11.08 -3.64
CA THR A 21 1.76 -11.96 -3.43
C THR A 21 2.13 -12.01 -1.96
N PRO A 22 2.80 -13.08 -1.49
CA PRO A 22 3.33 -13.17 -0.13
C PRO A 22 4.65 -12.40 0.05
N ALA A 23 5.04 -11.56 -0.91
CA ALA A 23 6.28 -10.81 -0.82
C ALA A 23 6.21 -9.71 0.24
N THR A 24 7.30 -9.52 0.99
CA THR A 24 7.44 -8.40 1.92
C THR A 24 7.55 -7.08 1.14
N ILE A 25 6.74 -6.09 1.52
CA ILE A 25 6.71 -4.77 0.86
C ILE A 25 7.35 -3.72 1.77
N MET A 26 8.32 -2.98 1.24
CA MET A 26 8.94 -1.84 1.91
C MET A 26 8.40 -0.53 1.31
N LEU A 27 7.77 0.31 2.13
CA LEU A 27 7.28 1.63 1.73
C LEU A 27 8.27 2.72 2.14
N GLN A 28 8.85 3.40 1.15
CA GLN A 28 9.80 4.49 1.36
C GLN A 28 9.18 5.84 1.00
N GLY A 29 9.54 6.88 1.76
CA GLY A 29 9.08 8.25 1.54
C GLY A 29 9.19 9.08 2.81
N GLU A 30 9.10 10.40 2.67
CA GLU A 30 9.17 11.34 3.79
C GLU A 30 8.04 11.12 4.81
N SER A 31 8.23 11.61 6.03
CA SER A 31 7.18 11.57 7.06
C SER A 31 5.93 12.33 6.57
N GLY A 32 4.74 11.83 6.90
CA GLY A 32 3.47 12.46 6.49
C GLY A 32 3.04 12.24 5.03
N THR A 33 3.77 11.48 4.21
CA THR A 33 3.43 11.24 2.79
C THR A 33 2.36 10.16 2.55
N GLY A 34 1.67 9.70 3.60
CA GLY A 34 0.56 8.74 3.47
C GLY A 34 0.97 7.27 3.39
N LYS A 35 2.19 6.90 3.82
CA LYS A 35 2.65 5.50 3.83
C LYS A 35 1.74 4.55 4.63
N ALA A 36 1.19 4.99 5.75
CA ALA A 36 0.24 4.20 6.54
C ALA A 36 -1.05 3.91 5.76
N LEU A 37 -1.55 4.88 4.99
CA LEU A 37 -2.72 4.70 4.12
C LEU A 37 -2.43 3.71 2.98
N LEU A 38 -1.21 3.74 2.43
CA LEU A 38 -0.78 2.77 1.43
C LEU A 38 -0.69 1.36 2.01
N ALA A 39 -0.19 1.20 3.24
CA ALA A 39 -0.12 -0.09 3.92
C ALA A 39 -1.52 -0.70 4.15
N ASP A 40 -2.49 0.09 4.63
CA ASP A 40 -3.89 -0.35 4.77
C ASP A 40 -4.50 -0.73 3.40
N ALA A 41 -4.25 0.07 2.36
CA ALA A 41 -4.73 -0.23 1.00
C ALA A 41 -4.16 -1.53 0.44
N ILE A 42 -2.87 -1.82 0.68
CA ILE A 42 -2.23 -3.07 0.31
C ILE A 42 -2.88 -4.25 1.04
N HIS A 43 -3.09 -4.14 2.35
CA HIS A 43 -3.73 -5.19 3.15
C HIS A 43 -5.12 -5.54 2.61
N ARG A 44 -5.96 -4.51 2.38
CA ARG A 44 -7.32 -4.68 1.83
C ARG A 44 -7.35 -5.27 0.42
N ALA A 45 -6.30 -5.06 -0.37
CA ALA A 45 -6.20 -5.60 -1.72
C ALA A 45 -5.58 -7.02 -1.76
N SER A 46 -5.17 -7.56 -0.61
CA SER A 46 -4.49 -8.85 -0.50
C SER A 46 -5.45 -10.02 -0.24
N PRO A 47 -5.01 -11.27 -0.44
CA PRO A 47 -5.77 -12.46 -0.03
C PRO A 47 -6.02 -12.56 1.48
N TRP A 48 -5.36 -11.75 2.30
CA TRP A 48 -5.47 -11.73 3.76
C TRP A 48 -6.32 -10.56 4.28
N ALA A 49 -7.08 -9.89 3.40
CA ALA A 49 -7.88 -8.71 3.75
C ALA A 49 -8.86 -8.94 4.92
N ASP A 50 -9.39 -10.17 5.06
CA ASP A 50 -10.29 -10.56 6.16
C ASP A 50 -9.56 -10.79 7.49
N GLY A 51 -8.22 -10.86 7.47
CA GLY A 51 -7.37 -11.00 8.64
C GLY A 51 -7.04 -9.66 9.30
N PRO A 52 -6.46 -9.70 10.51
CA PRO A 52 -6.09 -8.48 11.23
C PRO A 52 -4.99 -7.70 10.51
N PHE A 53 -5.14 -6.38 10.45
CA PHE A 53 -4.08 -5.44 10.08
C PHE A 53 -3.51 -4.80 11.35
N VAL A 54 -2.27 -5.15 11.69
CA VAL A 54 -1.60 -4.70 12.93
C VAL A 54 -0.43 -3.80 12.57
N THR A 55 -0.42 -2.59 13.15
CA THR A 55 0.67 -1.62 13.00
C THR A 55 1.51 -1.56 14.27
N VAL A 56 2.83 -1.42 14.11
CA VAL A 56 3.80 -1.25 15.22
C VAL A 56 4.65 -0.03 14.90
N ASP A 57 4.91 0.81 15.91
CA ASP A 57 5.72 2.03 15.81
C ASP A 57 7.18 1.81 16.22
#